data_AF-A0A969UV50-F1
#
_entry.id   AF-A0A969UV50-F1
#
_cell.length_a   1.000
_cell.length_b   1.000
_cell.length_c   1.000
_cell.angle_alpha   90.00
_cell.angle_beta   90.00
_cell.angle_gamma   90.00
#
_symmetry.space_group_name_H-M   'P 1'
#
loop_
_entity.id
_entity.type
_entity.pdbx_description
1 polymer ?
#
loop_
_entity_poly.entity_id
_entity_poly.type
_entity_poly.pdbx_seq_one_letter_code
_entity_poly.pdbx_strand_id
1 'polypeptide(L)'
;MIAHIQSTLEQPNSVFGGLPICPYVQRARLQQLIRFHVYPFDSRCLNPTSDLMKIVREFQSQQRFEVLLIIHSNRNAMSFSQLQMFVTVLDQQLASMQLTAFGGHPDDPFHIQNIRTRQDPYPNIAIQSIQKLKRASDQLSKTHYYDHWSAENLKSVGLPR
;
A
#
# COMPACT_ATOMS: atom_id res chain seq x y z
N MET A 1 -2.17 6.74 11.66
CA MET A 1 -2.55 5.80 10.58
C MET A 1 -4.05 5.50 10.57
N ILE A 2 -4.63 4.88 11.60
CA ILE A 2 -6.07 4.52 11.60
C ILE A 2 -6.99 5.72 11.33
N ALA A 3 -6.75 6.86 12.00
CA ALA A 3 -7.52 8.08 11.77
C ALA A 3 -7.47 8.53 10.30
N HIS A 4 -6.30 8.47 9.65
CA HIS A 4 -6.13 8.81 8.23
C HIS A 4 -6.90 7.84 7.31
N ILE A 5 -6.84 6.52 7.60
CA ILE A 5 -7.62 5.52 6.87
C ILE A 5 -9.10 5.92 6.90
N GLN A 6 -9.65 6.21 8.08
CA GLN A 6 -11.06 6.54 8.24
C GLN A 6 -11.44 7.90 7.62
N SER A 7 -10.64 8.94 7.84
CA SER A 7 -10.97 10.30 7.40
C SER A 7 -10.69 10.56 5.92
N THR A 8 -9.89 9.71 5.27
CA THR A 8 -9.39 9.98 3.92
C THR A 8 -9.58 8.78 3.00
N LEU A 9 -9.01 7.61 3.34
CA LEU A 9 -9.00 6.47 2.42
C LEU A 9 -10.37 5.79 2.27
N GLU A 10 -11.20 5.85 3.31
CA GLU A 10 -12.55 5.26 3.36
C GLU A 10 -13.65 6.20 2.85
N GLN A 11 -13.34 7.47 2.61
CA GLN A 11 -14.35 8.45 2.24
C GLN A 11 -14.69 8.35 0.74
N PRO A 12 -15.98 8.21 0.37
CA PRO A 12 -16.44 8.29 -1.01
C PRO A 12 -15.94 9.55 -1.71
N ASN A 13 -15.56 9.42 -2.98
CA ASN A 13 -15.10 10.55 -3.76
C ASN A 13 -15.56 10.40 -5.23
N SER A 14 -16.11 11.48 -5.80
CA SER A 14 -16.62 11.49 -7.17
C SER A 14 -15.56 11.19 -8.21
N VAL A 15 -14.28 11.50 -7.94
CA VAL A 15 -13.14 11.19 -8.81
C VAL A 15 -12.97 9.67 -9.01
N PHE A 16 -13.48 8.86 -8.09
CA PHE A 16 -13.45 7.39 -8.17
C PHE A 16 -14.84 6.79 -8.40
N GLY A 17 -15.73 7.52 -9.09
CA GLY A 17 -17.08 7.03 -9.38
C GLY A 17 -17.96 6.89 -8.14
N GLY A 18 -17.71 7.69 -7.10
CA GLY A 18 -18.39 7.60 -5.82
C GLY A 18 -17.81 6.53 -4.88
N LEU A 19 -16.77 5.81 -5.30
CA LEU A 19 -16.03 4.90 -4.42
C LEU A 19 -14.99 5.67 -3.59
N PRO A 20 -14.50 5.07 -2.48
CA PRO A 20 -13.37 5.63 -1.75
C PRO A 20 -12.05 5.56 -2.51
N ILE A 21 -11.02 6.30 -2.04
CA ILE A 21 -9.65 6.20 -2.57
C ILE A 21 -9.17 4.75 -2.54
N CYS A 22 -9.40 4.05 -1.42
CA CYS A 22 -9.16 2.61 -1.33
C CYS A 22 -10.48 1.88 -1.00
N PRO A 23 -11.19 1.33 -2.00
CA PRO A 23 -12.52 0.74 -1.81
C PRO A 23 -12.55 -0.47 -0.85
N TYR A 24 -11.40 -1.11 -0.64
CA TYR A 24 -11.31 -2.35 0.16
C TYR A 24 -10.86 -2.12 1.60
N VAL A 25 -10.30 -0.95 1.94
CA VAL A 25 -9.64 -0.73 3.24
C VAL A 25 -10.64 -0.74 4.40
N GLN A 26 -11.87 -0.23 4.18
CA GLN A 26 -12.91 -0.21 5.22
C GLN A 26 -13.27 -1.62 5.68
N ARG A 27 -13.56 -2.53 4.72
CA ARG A 27 -13.86 -3.93 5.03
C ARG A 27 -12.68 -4.59 5.75
N ALA A 28 -11.47 -4.41 5.22
CA ALA A 28 -10.27 -5.00 5.81
C ALA A 28 -10.04 -4.51 7.25
N ARG A 29 -10.26 -3.22 7.53
CA ARG A 29 -10.17 -2.66 8.89
C ARG A 29 -11.24 -3.23 9.81
N LEU A 30 -12.51 -3.20 9.41
CA LEU A 30 -13.63 -3.68 10.23
C LEU A 30 -13.55 -5.17 10.53
N GLN A 31 -13.06 -5.97 9.57
CA GLN A 31 -12.87 -7.42 9.72
C GLN A 31 -11.51 -7.79 10.34
N GLN A 32 -10.71 -6.82 10.79
CA GLN A 32 -9.38 -7.04 11.38
C GLN A 32 -8.42 -7.84 10.48
N LEU A 33 -8.50 -7.61 9.17
CA LEU A 33 -7.68 -8.27 8.14
C LEU A 33 -6.41 -7.47 7.81
N ILE A 34 -6.16 -6.35 8.49
CA ILE A 34 -4.93 -5.57 8.38
C ILE A 34 -4.05 -5.88 9.60
N ARG A 35 -2.85 -6.43 9.39
CA ARG A 35 -1.83 -6.56 10.43
C ARG A 35 -1.01 -5.27 10.45
N PHE A 36 -1.15 -4.49 11.52
CA PHE A 36 -0.33 -3.30 11.73
C PHE A 36 0.96 -3.64 12.46
N HIS A 37 2.07 -3.04 12.05
CA HIS A 37 3.35 -3.15 12.74
C HIS A 37 4.06 -1.80 12.75
N VAL A 38 4.50 -1.32 13.91
CA VAL A 38 5.32 -0.10 14.01
C VAL A 38 6.77 -0.52 14.14
N TYR A 39 7.59 -0.20 13.15
CA TYR A 39 8.96 -0.69 13.07
C TYR A 39 9.86 0.32 12.34
N PRO A 40 11.00 0.73 12.91
CA PRO A 40 11.93 1.64 12.28
C PRO A 40 12.76 0.89 11.22
N PHE A 41 12.28 0.89 9.97
CA PHE A 41 13.00 0.28 8.85
C PHE A 41 13.88 1.30 8.12
N ASP A 42 14.98 0.80 7.59
CA ASP A 42 15.87 1.49 6.65
C ASP A 42 16.50 0.47 5.71
N SER A 43 17.39 0.89 4.81
CA SER A 43 18.02 0.01 3.80
C SER A 43 18.67 -1.26 4.37
N ARG A 44 19.12 -1.29 5.63
CA ARG A 44 19.71 -2.48 6.27
C ARG A 44 18.67 -3.58 6.50
N CYS A 45 17.39 -3.21 6.57
CA CYS A 45 16.28 -4.13 6.74
C CYS A 45 15.97 -4.96 5.49
N LEU A 46 16.58 -4.66 4.33
CA LEU A 46 16.42 -5.44 3.10
C LEU A 46 17.28 -6.72 3.09
N ASN A 47 18.04 -7.00 4.14
CA ASN A 47 18.71 -8.27 4.31
C ASN A 47 17.66 -9.40 4.50
N PRO A 48 17.76 -10.56 3.79
CA PRO A 48 16.82 -11.68 3.92
C PRO A 48 16.62 -12.21 5.36
N THR A 49 17.61 -12.00 6.23
CA THR A 49 17.59 -12.44 7.64
C THR A 49 17.11 -11.37 8.63
N SER A 50 16.79 -10.17 8.13
CA SER A 50 16.32 -9.05 8.96
C SER A 50 14.99 -9.35 9.66
N ASP A 51 14.69 -8.60 10.71
CA ASP A 51 13.41 -8.71 11.40
C ASP A 51 12.24 -8.30 10.50
N LEU A 52 12.44 -7.34 9.59
CA LEU A 52 11.47 -7.01 8.55
C LEU A 52 11.09 -8.25 7.72
N MET A 53 12.08 -8.98 7.22
CA MET A 53 11.82 -10.18 6.40
C MET A 53 11.27 -11.35 7.21
N LYS A 54 11.51 -11.41 8.53
CA LYS A 54 10.82 -12.34 9.43
C LYS A 54 9.33 -12.00 9.54
N ILE A 55 8.99 -10.73 9.76
CA ILE A 55 7.60 -10.25 9.85
C ILE A 55 6.83 -10.57 8.55
N VAL A 56 7.45 -10.36 7.39
CA VAL A 56 6.86 -10.70 6.08
C VAL A 56 6.58 -12.20 5.96
N ARG A 57 7.55 -13.05 6.31
CA ARG A 57 7.37 -14.52 6.25
C ARG A 57 6.27 -14.99 7.20
N GLU A 58 6.21 -14.42 8.40
CA GLU A 58 5.12 -14.69 9.33
C GLU A 58 3.76 -14.31 8.75
N PHE A 59 3.64 -13.09 8.19
CA PHE A 59 2.42 -12.63 7.54
C PHE A 59 1.97 -13.59 6.44
N GLN A 60 2.90 -14.04 5.58
CA GLN A 60 2.60 -14.98 4.51
C GLN A 60 2.15 -16.35 5.07
N SER A 61 2.83 -16.85 6.11
CA SER A 61 2.55 -18.17 6.69
C SER A 61 1.21 -18.26 7.40
N GLN A 62 0.77 -17.18 8.06
CA GLN A 62 -0.45 -17.17 8.86
C GLN A 62 -1.72 -17.21 8.01
N GLN A 63 -1.67 -16.70 6.77
CA GLN A 63 -2.81 -16.58 5.83
C GLN A 63 -4.10 -15.94 6.40
N ARG A 64 -4.01 -15.35 7.61
CA ARG A 64 -5.12 -14.71 8.32
C ARG A 64 -5.41 -13.30 7.80
N PHE A 65 -4.35 -12.58 7.44
CA PHE A 65 -4.43 -11.16 7.09
C PHE A 65 -4.42 -10.97 5.57
N GLU A 66 -5.09 -9.93 5.09
CA GLU A 66 -5.06 -9.53 3.69
C GLU A 66 -3.92 -8.55 3.40
N VAL A 67 -3.60 -7.69 4.37
CA VAL A 67 -2.59 -6.64 4.25
C VAL A 67 -1.71 -6.63 5.50
N LEU A 68 -0.40 -6.55 5.29
CA LEU A 68 0.57 -6.19 6.32
C LEU A 68 0.95 -4.72 6.11
N LEU A 69 0.69 -3.87 7.10
CA LEU A 69 1.05 -2.46 7.07
C LEU A 69 2.15 -2.17 8.10
N ILE A 70 3.34 -1.88 7.61
CA ILE A 70 4.53 -1.57 8.42
C ILE A 70 4.73 -0.07 8.40
N ILE A 71 4.64 0.57 9.56
CA ILE A 71 4.65 2.01 9.72
C ILE A 71 5.94 2.41 10.42
N HIS A 72 6.67 3.35 9.83
CA HIS A 72 7.85 3.91 10.46
C HIS A 72 7.44 4.76 11.68
N SER A 73 8.13 4.59 12.81
CA SER A 73 7.81 5.32 14.06
C SER A 73 8.13 6.81 14.00
N ASN A 74 9.13 7.19 13.21
CA ASN A 74 9.49 8.58 12.91
C ASN A 74 8.87 9.04 11.58
N ARG A 75 8.08 10.12 11.61
CA ARG A 75 7.43 10.74 10.44
C ARG A 75 8.43 11.25 9.40
N ASN A 76 9.57 11.76 9.85
CA ASN A 76 10.58 12.37 8.98
C ASN A 76 11.69 11.38 8.62
N ALA A 77 11.44 10.08 8.81
CA ALA A 77 12.38 9.05 8.42
C ALA A 77 12.32 8.84 6.92
N MET A 78 13.48 8.88 6.29
CA MET A 78 13.65 8.76 4.85
C MET A 78 12.99 9.90 4.07
N SER A 79 13.60 10.29 2.95
CA SER A 79 12.90 11.07 1.94
C SER A 79 11.91 10.18 1.17
N PHE A 80 10.97 10.80 0.46
CA PHE A 80 10.10 10.08 -0.48
C PHE A 80 10.90 9.22 -1.47
N SER A 81 11.96 9.76 -2.06
CA SER A 81 12.82 9.03 -3.00
C SER A 81 13.54 7.85 -2.36
N GLN A 82 13.99 7.99 -1.10
CA GLN A 82 14.58 6.88 -0.34
C GLN A 82 13.56 5.78 -0.08
N LEU A 83 12.31 6.12 0.27
CA LEU A 83 11.25 5.13 0.43
C LEU A 83 10.93 4.41 -0.89
N GLN A 84 10.86 5.14 -2.01
CA GLN A 84 10.62 4.54 -3.32
C GLN A 84 11.70 3.53 -3.73
N MET A 85 12.98 3.87 -3.50
CA MET A 85 14.09 2.95 -3.74
C MET A 85 13.97 1.71 -2.84
N PHE A 86 13.67 1.92 -1.56
CA PHE A 86 13.47 0.84 -0.60
C PHE A 86 12.35 -0.12 -1.04
N VAL A 87 11.19 0.41 -1.40
CA VAL A 87 10.02 -0.37 -1.83
C VAL A 87 10.32 -1.13 -3.12
N THR A 88 11.01 -0.50 -4.08
CA THR A 88 11.41 -1.17 -5.32
C THR A 88 12.27 -2.41 -5.05
N VAL A 89 13.27 -2.29 -4.18
CA VAL A 89 14.14 -3.44 -3.85
C VAL A 89 13.38 -4.49 -3.04
N LEU A 90 12.55 -4.08 -2.09
CA LEU A 90 11.71 -5.01 -1.33
C LEU A 90 10.76 -5.78 -2.24
N ASP A 91 10.03 -5.11 -3.13
CA ASP A 91 9.06 -5.71 -4.04
C ASP A 91 9.69 -6.80 -4.91
N GLN A 92 10.90 -6.58 -5.42
CA GLN A 92 11.66 -7.59 -6.16
C GLN A 92 11.95 -8.85 -5.32
N GLN A 93 12.28 -8.69 -4.04
CA GLN A 93 12.49 -9.83 -3.13
C GLN A 93 11.18 -10.58 -2.84
N LEU A 94 10.07 -9.84 -2.75
CA LEU A 94 8.73 -10.38 -2.46
C LEU A 94 8.10 -11.14 -3.64
N ALA A 95 8.56 -10.91 -4.87
CA ALA A 95 7.99 -11.54 -6.07
C ALA A 95 7.94 -13.08 -5.98
N SER A 96 8.99 -13.71 -5.43
CA SER A 96 9.05 -15.17 -5.23
C SER A 96 7.99 -15.71 -4.25
N MET A 97 7.47 -14.84 -3.38
CA MET A 97 6.41 -15.13 -2.40
C MET A 97 5.01 -14.83 -2.93
N GLN A 98 4.87 -14.40 -4.19
CA GLN A 98 3.63 -13.88 -4.78
C GLN A 98 3.03 -12.70 -3.99
N LEU A 99 3.91 -11.92 -3.36
CA LEU A 99 3.59 -10.70 -2.62
C LEU A 99 4.14 -9.49 -3.37
N THR A 100 3.54 -8.33 -3.12
CA THR A 100 4.00 -7.04 -3.62
C THR A 100 3.97 -6.00 -2.51
N ALA A 101 4.83 -4.99 -2.62
CA ALA A 101 4.94 -3.87 -1.68
C ALA A 101 4.56 -2.53 -2.31
N PHE A 102 3.79 -1.73 -1.57
CA PHE A 102 3.46 -0.34 -1.89
C PHE A 102 4.02 0.58 -0.81
N GLY A 103 4.62 1.69 -1.23
CA GLY A 103 5.07 2.74 -0.33
C GLY A 103 3.99 3.79 -0.11
N GLY A 104 3.93 4.30 1.13
CA GLY A 104 3.16 5.49 1.47
C GLY A 104 4.05 6.50 2.20
N HIS A 105 3.97 7.78 1.83
CA HIS A 105 4.83 8.83 2.38
C HIS A 105 4.07 10.16 2.54
N PRO A 106 4.34 10.97 3.58
CA PRO A 106 3.69 12.27 3.75
C PRO A 106 3.84 13.21 2.55
N ASP A 107 5.00 13.11 1.91
CA ASP A 107 5.40 13.96 0.77
C ASP A 107 5.21 13.27 -0.59
N ASP A 108 4.48 12.16 -0.68
CA ASP A 108 4.18 11.53 -1.97
C ASP A 108 3.37 12.51 -2.86
N PRO A 109 3.90 12.92 -4.01
CA PRO A 109 3.21 13.86 -4.89
C PRO A 109 2.11 13.19 -5.72
N PHE A 110 1.96 11.86 -5.66
CA PHE A 110 1.01 11.13 -6.49
C PHE A 110 -0.42 11.61 -6.25
N HIS A 111 -1.08 11.95 -7.36
CA HIS A 111 -2.44 12.44 -7.37
C HIS A 111 -3.20 11.87 -8.56
N ILE A 112 -4.52 11.87 -8.42
CA ILE A 112 -5.46 11.59 -9.50
C ILE A 112 -6.35 12.81 -9.57
N GLN A 113 -6.30 13.50 -10.72
CA GLN A 113 -6.79 14.88 -10.84
C GLN A 113 -6.24 15.77 -9.71
N ASN A 114 -7.07 16.37 -8.88
CA ASN A 114 -6.69 17.22 -7.76
C ASN A 114 -6.59 16.47 -6.41
N ILE A 115 -6.84 15.15 -6.39
CA ILE A 115 -6.88 14.36 -5.15
C ILE A 115 -5.52 13.71 -4.92
N ARG A 116 -4.86 14.09 -3.82
CA ARG A 116 -3.62 13.45 -3.35
C ARG A 116 -3.96 12.14 -2.63
N THR A 117 -3.73 11.01 -3.28
CA THR A 117 -4.25 9.71 -2.83
C THR A 117 -3.29 8.92 -1.93
N ARG A 118 -2.04 9.39 -1.77
CA ARG A 118 -0.95 8.66 -1.07
C ARG A 118 -0.23 9.47 0.00
N GLN A 119 -0.83 10.55 0.49
CA GLN A 119 -0.27 11.37 1.56
C GLN A 119 -0.48 10.75 2.93
N ASP A 120 0.20 9.64 3.17
CA ASP A 120 0.13 8.95 4.44
C ASP A 120 0.82 9.74 5.56
N PRO A 121 0.33 9.67 6.80
CA PRO A 121 0.85 10.48 7.90
C PRO A 121 2.29 10.14 8.31
N TYR A 122 2.77 8.96 7.93
CA TYR A 122 4.11 8.43 8.21
C TYR A 122 4.60 7.62 7.00
N PRO A 123 5.92 7.57 6.76
CA PRO A 123 6.52 6.59 5.87
C PRO A 123 6.05 5.19 6.26
N ASN A 124 5.56 4.44 5.29
CA ASN A 124 5.04 3.09 5.53
C ASN A 124 5.15 2.21 4.29
N ILE A 125 5.01 0.91 4.51
CA ILE A 125 4.99 -0.13 3.49
C ILE A 125 3.75 -0.97 3.70
N ALA A 126 2.93 -1.10 2.65
CA ALA A 126 1.82 -2.04 2.59
C ALA A 126 2.22 -3.26 1.76
N ILE A 127 2.11 -4.46 2.33
CA ILE A 127 2.44 -5.72 1.67
C ILE A 127 1.18 -6.57 1.55
N GLN A 128 0.92 -7.09 0.35
CA GLN A 128 -0.27 -7.89 0.05
C GLN A 128 -0.06 -8.87 -1.10
N SER A 129 -0.99 -9.80 -1.28
CA SER A 129 -0.95 -10.80 -2.36
C SER A 129 -1.19 -10.17 -3.73
N ILE A 130 -0.33 -10.49 -4.69
CA ILE A 130 -0.46 -10.10 -6.11
C ILE A 130 -1.80 -10.59 -6.68
N GLN A 131 -2.17 -11.85 -6.40
CA GLN A 131 -3.41 -12.43 -6.93
C GLN A 131 -4.65 -11.73 -6.39
N LYS A 132 -4.70 -11.43 -5.08
CA LYS A 132 -5.83 -10.70 -4.47
C LYS A 132 -5.94 -9.29 -5.06
N LEU A 133 -4.81 -8.62 -5.23
CA LEU A 133 -4.76 -7.28 -5.81
C LEU A 133 -5.24 -7.28 -7.28
N LYS A 134 -4.81 -8.25 -8.09
CA LYS A 134 -5.30 -8.40 -9.46
C LYS A 134 -6.82 -8.57 -9.49
N ARG A 135 -7.38 -9.47 -8.68
CA ARG A 135 -8.84 -9.69 -8.61
C ARG A 135 -9.59 -8.43 -8.20
N ALA A 136 -9.05 -7.68 -7.23
CA ALA A 136 -9.60 -6.40 -6.81
C ALA A 136 -9.57 -5.38 -7.95
N SER A 137 -8.44 -5.26 -8.66
CA SER A 137 -8.30 -4.38 -9.82
C SER A 137 -9.26 -4.76 -10.96
N ASP A 138 -9.41 -6.05 -11.25
CA ASP A 138 -10.33 -6.58 -12.27
C ASP A 138 -11.82 -6.34 -11.92
N GLN A 139 -12.15 -6.20 -10.64
CA GLN A 139 -13.48 -5.79 -10.20
C GLN A 139 -13.68 -4.29 -10.38
N LEU A 140 -12.70 -3.48 -9.97
CA LEU A 140 -12.76 -2.02 -10.11
C LEU A 140 -12.79 -1.57 -11.57
N SER A 141 -12.17 -2.31 -12.50
CA SER A 141 -12.22 -2.02 -13.94
C SER A 141 -13.60 -2.17 -14.57
N LYS A 142 -14.55 -2.80 -13.87
CA LYS A 142 -15.96 -2.90 -14.28
C LYS A 142 -16.82 -1.77 -13.71
N THR A 143 -16.19 -0.79 -13.06
CA THR A 143 -16.82 0.36 -12.42
C THR A 143 -16.21 1.66 -12.97
N HIS A 144 -16.72 2.80 -12.52
CA HIS A 144 -16.20 4.13 -12.85
C HIS A 144 -14.91 4.51 -12.07
N TYR A 145 -14.34 3.59 -11.28
CA TYR A 145 -13.17 3.87 -10.42
C TYR A 145 -11.96 4.41 -11.19
N TYR A 146 -11.75 3.92 -12.41
CA TYR A 146 -10.57 4.25 -13.23
C TYR A 146 -10.82 5.36 -14.26
N ASP A 147 -12.03 5.92 -14.36
CA ASP A 147 -12.42 6.86 -15.42
C ASP A 147 -11.55 8.12 -15.47
N HIS A 148 -10.95 8.49 -14.34
CA HIS A 148 -10.12 9.69 -14.19
C HIS A 148 -8.62 9.40 -14.03
N TRP A 149 -8.19 8.15 -14.20
CA TRP A 149 -6.79 7.78 -14.13
C TRP A 149 -6.11 7.97 -15.48
N SER A 150 -4.97 8.66 -15.49
CA SER A 150 -4.15 8.74 -16.69
C SER A 150 -3.42 7.41 -16.95
N ALA A 151 -2.99 7.19 -18.19
CA ALA A 151 -2.13 6.05 -18.52
C ALA A 151 -0.82 6.07 -17.70
N GLU A 152 -0.30 7.26 -17.39
CA GLU A 152 0.86 7.44 -16.52
C GLU A 152 0.56 7.01 -15.08
N ASN A 153 -0.61 7.39 -14.52
CA ASN A 153 -1.02 6.93 -13.20
C ASN A 153 -1.06 5.39 -13.16
N LEU A 154 -1.69 4.78 -14.16
CA LEU A 154 -1.85 3.33 -14.26
C LEU A 154 -0.50 2.60 -14.38
N LYS A 155 0.45 3.16 -15.14
CA LYS A 155 1.82 2.66 -15.23
C LYS A 155 2.56 2.82 -13.90
N SER A 156 2.42 3.96 -13.24
CA SER A 156 3.09 4.28 -11.97
C SER A 156 2.65 3.38 -10.81
N VAL A 157 1.38 2.98 -10.77
CA VAL A 157 0.88 2.13 -9.68
C VAL A 157 1.24 0.65 -9.85
N GLY A 158 1.72 0.24 -11.02
CA GLY A 158 2.23 -1.12 -11.26
C GLY A 158 1.21 -2.24 -11.01
N LEU A 159 -0.10 -1.94 -11.03
CA LEU A 159 -1.12 -2.94 -10.77
C LEU A 159 -1.00 -4.07 -11.83
N PRO A 160 -0.95 -5.34 -11.42
CA PRO A 160 -0.93 -6.45 -12.35
C PRO A 160 -2.24 -6.44 -13.15
N ARG A 161 -2.15 -6.23 -14.46
CA ARG A 161 -3.28 -6.26 -15.39
C ARG A 161 -3.27 -7.57 -16.15
#